data_AF-A0A0D0QR92-F1
#
_entry.id   AF-A0A0D0QR92-F1
#
_cell.length_a   1.000
_cell.length_b   1.000
_cell.length_c   1.000
_cell.angle_alpha   90.00
_cell.angle_beta   90.00
_cell.angle_gamma   90.00
#
_symmetry.space_group_name_H-M   'P 1'
#
loop_
_entity.id
_entity.type
_entity.pdbx_description
1 polymer ?
#
loop_
_entity_poly.entity_id
_entity_poly.type
_entity_poly.pdbx_seq_one_letter_code
_entity_poly.pdbx_strand_id
1 'polypeptide(L)'
;MRDSFEQARKDGYTKFLMFLHYPPTNILEEESVFTKIAKEYGVEHVVYSHCHGDSRFHDSIIGQFQGIWYHLVSGDYLKFKPERII
;
A
#
# COMPACT_ATOMS: atom_id res chain seq x y z
N MET A 1 -9.22 6.31 9.17
CA MET A 1 -8.07 6.42 8.24
C MET A 1 -7.89 7.85 7.75
N ARG A 2 -8.88 8.45 7.08
CA ARG A 2 -8.82 9.86 6.61
C ARG A 2 -8.40 10.86 7.69
N ASP A 3 -8.98 10.76 8.89
CA ASP A 3 -8.63 11.65 10.00
C ASP A 3 -7.13 11.67 10.33
N SER A 4 -6.43 10.53 10.17
CA SER A 4 -4.98 10.48 10.40
C SER A 4 -4.21 11.31 9.39
N PHE A 5 -4.63 11.30 8.12
CA PHE A 5 -4.03 12.14 7.10
C PHE A 5 -4.35 13.61 7.34
N GLU A 6 -5.60 13.93 7.67
CA GLU A 6 -6.01 15.32 7.93
C GLU A 6 -5.25 15.93 9.11
N GLN A 7 -5.06 15.18 10.20
CA GLN A 7 -4.27 15.65 11.34
C GLN A 7 -2.80 15.88 10.96
N ALA A 8 -2.19 14.94 10.23
CA ALA A 8 -0.81 15.12 9.76
C ALA A 8 -0.67 16.32 8.80
N ARG A 9 -1.64 16.58 7.92
CA ARG A 9 -1.64 17.77 7.06
C ARG A 9 -1.77 19.05 7.87
N LYS A 10 -2.62 19.08 8.91
CA LYS A 10 -2.73 20.23 9.83
C LYS A 10 -1.42 20.50 10.57
N ASP A 11 -0.68 19.45 10.90
CA ASP A 11 0.65 19.54 11.52
C ASP A 11 1.77 19.89 10.52
N GLY A 12 1.45 20.09 9.24
CA GLY A 12 2.37 20.55 8.20
C GLY A 12 3.08 19.46 7.40
N TYR A 13 2.73 18.18 7.60
CA TYR A 13 3.31 17.07 6.83
C TYR A 13 2.69 16.98 5.42
N THR A 14 3.54 16.72 4.42
CA THR A 14 3.15 16.70 3.00
C THR A 14 3.47 15.39 2.29
N LYS A 15 4.28 14.53 2.90
CA LYS A 15 4.68 13.22 2.35
C LYS A 15 4.06 12.10 3.17
N PHE A 16 3.48 11.13 2.48
CA PHE A 16 2.75 10.05 3.15
C PHE A 16 3.14 8.67 2.64
N LEU A 17 3.27 7.76 3.61
CA LEU A 17 3.30 6.32 3.40
C LEU A 17 2.07 5.73 4.10
N MET A 18 1.38 4.81 3.43
CA MET A 18 0.21 4.12 3.96
C MET A 18 0.54 2.66 4.25
N PHE A 19 0.38 2.24 5.51
CA PHE A 19 0.55 0.85 5.91
C PHE A 19 -0.81 0.16 6.08
N LEU A 20 -0.95 -1.01 5.47
CA LEU A 20 -2.10 -1.90 5.60
C LEU A 20 -1.63 -3.29 6.00
N HIS A 21 -2.44 -4.03 6.75
CA HIS A 21 -2.21 -5.48 6.87
C HIS A 21 -2.76 -6.21 5.64
N TYR A 22 -4.04 -5.98 5.34
CA TYR A 22 -4.73 -6.59 4.21
C TYR A 22 -4.39 -5.92 2.88
N PRO A 23 -4.53 -6.63 1.75
CA PRO A 23 -4.23 -6.07 0.45
C PRO A 23 -5.20 -4.93 0.10
N PRO A 24 -4.74 -3.90 -0.62
CA PRO A 24 -5.58 -2.78 -1.01
C PRO A 24 -6.61 -3.16 -2.07
N THR A 25 -6.46 -4.28 -2.79
CA THR A 25 -7.43 -4.79 -3.79
C THR A 25 -7.52 -6.30 -3.74
N ASN A 26 -8.39 -6.90 -4.56
CA ASN A 26 -8.41 -8.33 -4.85
C ASN A 26 -8.29 -8.59 -6.36
N ILE A 27 -8.24 -9.87 -6.76
CA ILE A 27 -8.08 -10.29 -8.18
C ILE A 27 -9.18 -9.77 -9.13
N LEU A 28 -10.34 -9.35 -8.63
CA LEU A 28 -11.47 -8.84 -9.41
C LEU A 28 -11.52 -7.30 -9.44
N GLU A 29 -10.72 -6.63 -8.61
CA GLU A 29 -10.81 -5.20 -8.35
C GLU A 29 -9.56 -4.46 -8.83
N GLU A 30 -9.75 -3.51 -9.76
CA GLU A 30 -8.70 -2.57 -10.16
C GLU A 30 -8.58 -1.37 -9.20
N GLU A 31 -9.59 -1.16 -8.35
CA GLU A 31 -9.65 -0.03 -7.43
C GLU A 31 -10.43 -0.40 -6.16
N SER A 32 -10.07 0.21 -5.03
CA SER A 32 -10.77 0.07 -3.76
C SER A 32 -10.90 1.40 -3.02
N VAL A 33 -11.54 1.39 -1.85
CA VAL A 33 -11.54 2.55 -0.95
C VAL A 33 -10.12 2.97 -0.54
N PHE A 34 -9.18 2.02 -0.42
CA PHE A 34 -7.81 2.29 -0.01
C PHE A 34 -7.00 2.94 -1.12
N THR A 35 -7.13 2.46 -2.37
CA THR A 35 -6.44 3.08 -3.51
C THR A 35 -6.97 4.49 -3.76
N LYS A 36 -8.28 4.72 -3.57
CA LYS A 36 -8.90 6.06 -3.63
C LYS A 36 -8.34 6.99 -2.56
N ILE A 37 -8.25 6.53 -1.31
CA ILE A 37 -7.66 7.31 -0.21
C ILE A 37 -6.18 7.62 -0.50
N ALA A 38 -5.40 6.62 -0.94
CA ALA A 38 -3.99 6.81 -1.26
C ALA A 38 -3.80 7.92 -2.31
N LYS A 39 -4.63 7.92 -3.35
CA LYS A 39 -4.64 8.95 -4.39
C LYS A 39 -5.12 10.31 -3.87
N GLU A 40 -6.21 10.34 -3.11
CA GLU A 40 -6.81 11.55 -2.51
C GLU A 40 -5.79 12.33 -1.67
N TYR A 41 -4.94 11.61 -0.92
CA TYR A 41 -3.96 12.21 0.00
C TYR A 41 -2.54 12.33 -0.57
N GLY A 42 -2.30 11.92 -1.82
CA GLY A 42 -0.97 11.97 -2.41
C GLY A 42 0.04 11.04 -1.73
N VAL A 43 -0.40 9.84 -1.34
CA VAL A 43 0.48 8.80 -0.80
C VAL A 43 1.49 8.38 -1.88
N GLU A 44 2.76 8.33 -1.52
CA GLU A 44 3.85 7.91 -2.42
C GLU A 44 4.01 6.38 -2.41
N HIS A 45 3.83 5.75 -1.24
CA HIS A 45 3.97 4.30 -1.05
C HIS A 45 2.82 3.71 -0.22
N VAL A 46 2.23 2.63 -0.72
CA VAL A 46 1.32 1.75 0.00
C VAL A 46 2.04 0.44 0.29
N VAL A 47 2.21 0.15 1.57
CA VAL A 47 2.90 -1.05 2.07
C VAL A 47 1.87 -1.97 2.68
N TYR A 48 1.78 -3.19 2.17
CA TYR A 48 0.79 -4.17 2.64
C TYR A 48 1.36 -5.59 2.71
N SER A 49 0.67 -6.48 3.42
CA SER A 49 1.12 -7.87 3.62
C SER A 49 0.00 -8.84 3.26
N HIS A 50 -0.21 -9.90 4.06
CA HIS A 50 -1.31 -10.86 3.98
C HIS A 50 -1.23 -11.88 2.82
N CYS A 51 -0.83 -11.50 1.61
CA CYS A 51 -0.69 -12.45 0.51
C CYS A 51 0.52 -13.38 0.73
N HIS A 52 0.24 -14.65 1.02
CA HIS A 52 1.23 -15.70 1.30
C HIS A 52 1.12 -16.86 0.30
N GLY A 53 2.28 -17.44 -0.03
CA GLY A 53 2.46 -18.47 -1.05
C GLY A 53 2.48 -17.90 -2.47
N ASP A 54 3.37 -18.45 -3.30
CA ASP A 54 3.61 -18.01 -4.69
C ASP A 54 2.33 -17.88 -5.53
N SER A 55 1.33 -18.72 -5.25
CA SER A 55 0.03 -18.70 -5.94
C SER A 55 -0.87 -17.50 -5.60
N ARG A 56 -0.56 -16.73 -4.56
CA ARG A 56 -1.37 -15.59 -4.09
C ARG A 56 -0.64 -14.26 -4.06
N PHE A 57 0.66 -14.23 -4.36
CA PHE A 57 1.41 -12.98 -4.39
C PHE A 57 0.82 -11.95 -5.35
N HIS A 58 0.08 -12.39 -6.37
CA HIS A 58 -0.56 -11.54 -7.37
C HIS A 58 -2.05 -11.28 -7.10
N ASP A 59 -2.54 -11.58 -5.90
CA ASP A 59 -3.95 -11.35 -5.53
C ASP A 59 -4.31 -9.86 -5.35
N SER A 60 -3.31 -8.97 -5.42
CA SER A 60 -3.49 -7.52 -5.33
C SER A 60 -2.42 -6.78 -6.14
N ILE A 61 -2.52 -5.45 -6.20
CA ILE A 61 -1.62 -4.58 -6.95
C ILE A 61 -0.20 -4.66 -6.37
N ILE A 62 0.79 -4.89 -7.22
CA ILE A 62 2.23 -4.80 -6.89
C ILE A 62 2.89 -3.85 -7.88
N GLY A 63 3.86 -3.07 -7.41
CA GLY A 63 4.61 -2.12 -8.23
C GLY A 63 3.87 -0.80 -8.40
N GLN A 64 4.07 -0.13 -9.53
CA GLN A 64 3.54 1.21 -9.74
C GLN A 64 2.12 1.18 -10.32
N PHE A 65 1.17 1.85 -9.66
CA PHE A 65 -0.19 2.02 -10.14
C PHE A 65 -0.68 3.44 -9.86
N GLN A 66 -1.17 4.13 -10.90
CA GLN A 66 -1.64 5.52 -10.82
C GLN A 66 -0.65 6.50 -10.14
N GLY A 67 0.65 6.28 -10.33
CA GLY A 67 1.70 7.12 -9.75
C GLY A 67 2.09 6.78 -8.31
N ILE A 68 1.51 5.73 -7.72
CA ILE A 68 1.75 5.29 -6.34
C ILE A 68 2.46 3.93 -6.38
N TRP A 69 3.42 3.71 -5.49
CA TRP A 69 4.11 2.43 -5.35
C TRP A 69 3.41 1.51 -4.36
N TYR A 70 3.19 0.26 -4.76
CA TYR A 70 2.54 -0.77 -3.94
C TYR A 70 3.54 -1.90 -3.63
N HIS A 71 3.77 -2.13 -2.34
CA HIS A 71 4.75 -3.08 -1.83
C HIS A 71 4.03 -4.22 -1.09
N LEU A 72 4.08 -5.42 -1.64
CA LEU A 72 3.78 -6.63 -0.89
C LEU A 72 5.00 -6.98 -0.03
N VAL A 73 4.84 -6.97 1.30
CA VAL A 73 5.93 -7.23 2.24
C VAL A 73 5.69 -8.47 3.11
N SER A 74 4.94 -9.45 2.61
CA SER A 74 4.84 -10.76 3.27
C SER A 74 6.21 -11.43 3.35
N GLY A 75 6.47 -12.10 4.48
CA GLY A 75 7.81 -12.62 4.79
C GLY A 75 8.34 -13.62 3.77
N ASP A 76 7.49 -14.52 3.28
CA ASP A 76 7.81 -15.48 2.23
C ASP A 76 8.04 -14.81 0.86
N TYR A 77 7.22 -13.81 0.50
CA TYR A 77 7.44 -13.02 -0.72
C TYR A 77 8.81 -12.34 -0.73
N LEU A 78 9.21 -11.74 0.40
CA LEU A 78 10.50 -11.07 0.55
C LEU A 78 11.65 -12.02 0.91
N LYS A 79 11.41 -13.34 0.97
CA LYS A 79 12.41 -14.34 1.41
C LYS A 79 13.04 -13.98 2.76
N PHE A 80 12.21 -13.46 3.66
CA PHE A 80 12.53 -13.01 5.01
C PHE A 80 13.67 -11.96 5.05
N LYS A 81 13.75 -11.12 4.02
CA LYS A 81 14.65 -9.97 3.95
C LYS A 81 13.85 -8.67 3.98
N PRO A 82 14.24 -7.66 4.76
CA PRO A 82 13.52 -6.40 4.78
C PRO A 82 13.63 -5.69 3.42
N GLU A 83 12.53 -5.09 2.98
CA GLU A 83 12.49 -4.22 1.81
C GLU A 83 12.85 -2.79 2.23
N ARG A 84 13.67 -2.11 1.42
CA ARG A 84 14.03 -0.71 1.62
C ARG A 84 13.09 0.17 0.78
N ILE A 85 12.41 1.11 1.43
CA ILE A 85 11.55 2.12 0.81
C ILE A 85 12.25 3.48 0.96
N ILE A 86 12.32 4.27 -0.12
CA ILE A 86 13.05 5.55 -0.21
C ILE A 86 12.11 6.64 -0.71
#